data_AF-A0A2V6D9U2-F1
#
_entry.id   AF-A0A2V6D9U2-F1
#
_cell.length_a   1.000
_cell.length_b   1.000
_cell.length_c   1.000
_cell.angle_alpha   90.00
_cell.angle_beta   90.00
_cell.angle_gamma   90.00
#
_symmetry.space_group_name_H-M   'P 1'
#
loop_
_entity.id
_entity.type
_entity.pdbx_description
1 polymer ?
#
loop_
_entity_poly.entity_id
_entity_poly.type
_entity_poly.pdbx_seq_one_letter_code
_entity_poly.pdbx_strand_id
1 'polypeptide(L)'
;MSDTYVPLISSGVAGPLGVVHLPRLWQKISLEEKGKLASGYPGVGKGFDAMTLAALGLEEQAVRNYIKQNKPTYPEFEAWVKKNGKSVNRESIKKHNAAVRGYNADDETRKGILGACGIADDASAPKDAVNLNNLDDWYEFHQAVLK
;
A
#
# COMPACT_ATOMS: atom_id res chain seq x y z
N MET A 1 -5.05 23.56 -5.96
CA MET A 1 -5.03 22.48 -4.94
C MET A 1 -5.55 21.22 -5.58
N SER A 2 -4.82 20.10 -5.46
CA SER A 2 -5.25 18.82 -6.01
C SER A 2 -6.59 18.39 -5.38
N ASP A 3 -7.55 17.98 -6.21
CA ASP A 3 -8.79 17.34 -5.76
C ASP A 3 -8.59 15.85 -5.38
N THR A 4 -7.36 15.34 -5.47
CA THR A 4 -6.98 13.95 -5.22
C THR A 4 -5.95 13.85 -4.08
N TYR A 5 -5.87 12.68 -3.47
CA TYR A 5 -5.05 12.43 -2.29
C TYR A 5 -3.96 11.40 -2.59
N VAL A 6 -2.74 11.73 -2.18
CA VAL A 6 -1.63 10.77 -2.09
C VAL A 6 -1.91 9.82 -0.92
N PRO A 7 -1.86 8.49 -1.13
CA PRO A 7 -2.13 7.53 -0.06
C PRO A 7 -0.98 7.48 0.94
N LEU A 8 -1.00 8.32 1.98
CA LEU A 8 0.12 8.48 2.92
C LEU A 8 0.26 7.36 3.98
N ILE A 9 -0.63 6.37 4.00
CA ILE A 9 -0.44 5.21 4.91
C ILE A 9 0.71 4.35 4.40
N SER A 10 1.79 4.26 5.17
CA SER A 10 2.96 3.45 4.80
C SER A 10 2.62 1.97 4.56
N SER A 11 3.28 1.37 3.58
CA SER A 11 3.25 -0.07 3.31
C SER A 11 3.72 -0.92 4.51
N GLY A 12 4.47 -0.33 5.44
CA GLY A 12 4.98 -1.01 6.63
C GLY A 12 4.02 -1.06 7.83
N VAL A 13 2.90 -0.34 7.76
CA VAL A 13 1.92 -0.25 8.86
C VAL A 13 0.96 -1.43 8.83
N ALA A 14 0.63 -1.94 10.01
CA ALA A 14 -0.38 -2.98 10.21
C ALA A 14 -1.50 -2.48 11.13
N GLY A 15 -2.72 -2.94 10.88
CA GLY A 15 -3.84 -2.81 11.80
C GLY A 15 -3.88 -3.92 12.86
N PRO A 16 -4.97 -4.02 13.64
CA PRO A 16 -5.15 -5.04 14.69
C PRO A 16 -5.00 -6.49 14.22
N LEU A 17 -5.30 -6.82 12.97
CA LEU A 17 -5.08 -8.17 12.41
C LEU A 17 -3.59 -8.49 12.23
N GLY A 18 -2.72 -7.48 12.32
CA GLY A 18 -1.27 -7.61 12.23
C GLY A 18 -0.75 -7.76 10.80
N VAL A 19 -1.57 -7.50 9.78
CA VAL A 19 -1.17 -7.60 8.37
C VAL A 19 -0.60 -6.27 7.91
N VAL A 20 0.70 -6.23 7.60
CA VAL A 20 1.30 -5.02 7.01
C VAL A 20 0.73 -4.77 5.62
N HIS A 21 0.71 -3.50 5.20
CA HIS A 21 0.17 -3.03 3.92
C HIS A 21 -1.36 -3.09 3.79
N LEU A 22 -2.07 -3.89 4.58
CA LEU A 22 -3.54 -3.96 4.55
C LEU A 22 -4.22 -2.59 4.78
N PRO A 23 -3.77 -1.74 5.72
CA PRO A 23 -4.28 -0.36 5.87
C PRO A 23 -4.09 0.50 4.61
N ARG A 24 -2.92 0.39 3.95
CA ARG A 24 -2.63 1.14 2.72
C ARG A 24 -3.50 0.68 1.56
N LEU A 25 -3.67 -0.63 1.39
CA LEU A 25 -4.55 -1.23 0.38
C LEU A 25 -5.99 -0.70 0.52
N TRP A 26 -6.53 -0.69 1.74
CA TRP A 26 -7.86 -0.14 2.02
C TRP A 26 -7.97 1.33 1.61
N GLN A 27 -6.99 2.17 1.99
CA GLN A 27 -7.00 3.59 1.65
C GLN A 27 -6.96 3.80 0.14
N LYS A 28 -6.07 3.11 -0.57
CA LYS A 28 -5.92 3.23 -2.03
C LYS A 28 -7.20 2.89 -2.76
N ILE A 29 -7.80 1.73 -2.47
CA ILE A 29 -9.07 1.33 -3.11
C ILE A 29 -10.19 2.30 -2.73
N SER A 30 -10.29 2.72 -1.46
CA SER A 30 -11.32 3.67 -1.03
C SER A 30 -11.22 5.02 -1.75
N LEU A 31 -10.00 5.52 -1.98
CA LEU A 31 -9.75 6.74 -2.74
C LEU A 31 -10.07 6.54 -4.23
N GLU A 32 -9.69 5.42 -4.83
CA GLU A 32 -9.95 5.13 -6.24
C GLU A 32 -11.46 5.03 -6.51
N GLU A 33 -12.21 4.29 -5.69
CA GLU A 33 -13.68 4.16 -5.80
C GLU A 33 -14.41 5.49 -5.57
N LYS A 34 -13.74 6.50 -5.01
CA LYS A 34 -14.23 7.86 -4.85
C LYS A 34 -13.78 8.81 -5.97
N GLY A 35 -12.94 8.38 -6.90
CA GLY A 35 -12.32 9.25 -7.90
C GLY A 35 -11.39 10.28 -7.26
N LYS A 36 -10.78 9.92 -6.13
CA LYS A 36 -9.99 10.80 -5.26
C LYS A 36 -8.55 10.31 -5.05
N LEU A 37 -8.13 9.23 -5.72
CA LEU A 37 -6.74 8.74 -5.65
C LEU A 37 -5.86 9.60 -6.56
N ALA A 38 -4.68 9.99 -6.06
CA ALA A 38 -3.70 10.75 -6.85
C ALA A 38 -3.26 9.98 -8.10
N SER A 39 -3.02 10.73 -9.19
CA SER A 39 -2.44 10.20 -10.42
C SER A 39 -1.09 9.54 -10.12
N GLY A 40 -0.80 8.39 -10.74
CA GLY A 40 0.41 7.61 -10.48
C GLY A 40 0.21 6.46 -9.48
N TYR A 41 -0.86 6.48 -8.69
CA TYR A 41 -1.20 5.39 -7.76
C TYR A 41 -2.31 4.52 -8.34
N PRO A 42 -2.10 3.21 -8.55
CA PRO A 42 -3.19 2.29 -8.87
C PRO A 42 -3.96 1.93 -7.60
N GLY A 43 -5.28 1.76 -7.62
CA GLY A 43 -6.01 1.28 -6.43
C GLY A 43 -5.56 -0.10 -5.97
N VAL A 44 -5.25 -0.99 -6.93
CA VAL A 44 -4.58 -2.28 -6.71
C VAL A 44 -3.47 -2.44 -7.74
N GLY A 45 -2.21 -2.42 -7.28
CA GLY A 45 -1.03 -2.62 -8.11
C GLY A 45 -0.51 -4.06 -8.07
N LYS A 46 0.46 -4.37 -8.94
CA LYS A 46 1.07 -5.70 -9.05
C LYS A 46 2.08 -6.03 -7.93
N GLY A 47 2.43 -5.06 -7.09
CA GLY A 47 3.37 -5.21 -5.98
C GLY A 47 2.70 -5.65 -4.68
N PHE A 48 2.92 -4.89 -3.61
CA PHE A 48 2.42 -5.22 -2.26
C PHE A 48 0.90 -5.42 -2.17
N ASP A 49 0.11 -4.76 -3.02
CA ASP A 49 -1.34 -4.97 -3.06
C ASP A 49 -1.67 -6.43 -3.47
N ALA A 50 -1.15 -6.89 -4.61
CA ALA A 50 -1.29 -8.26 -5.07
C ALA A 50 -0.71 -9.29 -4.08
N MET A 51 0.44 -9.00 -3.48
CA MET A 51 1.03 -9.86 -2.43
C MET A 51 0.10 -10.02 -1.23
N THR A 52 -0.50 -8.91 -0.77
CA THR A 52 -1.41 -8.90 0.38
C THR A 52 -2.69 -9.67 0.08
N LEU A 53 -3.29 -9.45 -1.10
CA LEU A 53 -4.49 -10.18 -1.54
C LEU A 53 -4.22 -11.69 -1.63
N ALA A 54 -3.12 -12.08 -2.28
CA ALA A 54 -2.73 -13.48 -2.43
C ALA A 54 -2.46 -14.16 -1.08
N ALA A 55 -1.73 -13.50 -0.18
CA ALA A 55 -1.39 -14.06 1.13
C ALA A 55 -2.62 -14.30 2.03
N LEU A 56 -3.64 -13.45 1.91
CA LEU A 56 -4.88 -13.56 2.68
C LEU A 56 -5.92 -14.46 1.98
N GLY A 57 -5.65 -14.89 0.74
CA GLY A 57 -6.59 -15.66 -0.06
C GLY A 57 -7.84 -14.87 -0.42
N LEU A 58 -7.67 -13.58 -0.74
CA LEU A 58 -8.73 -12.66 -1.15
C LEU A 58 -8.76 -12.53 -2.67
N GLU A 59 -9.96 -12.40 -3.22
CA GLU A 59 -10.18 -12.09 -4.63
C GLU A 59 -10.30 -10.56 -4.79
N GLU A 60 -9.59 -10.00 -5.77
CA GLU A 60 -9.47 -8.54 -5.94
C GLU A 60 -10.83 -7.88 -6.17
N GLN A 61 -11.65 -8.42 -7.06
CA GLN A 61 -12.95 -7.86 -7.40
C GLN A 61 -13.91 -7.90 -6.20
N ALA A 62 -13.86 -8.93 -5.36
CA ALA A 62 -14.64 -9.04 -4.14
C ALA A 62 -14.25 -7.95 -3.12
N VAL A 63 -12.94 -7.68 -2.97
CA VAL A 63 -12.44 -6.60 -2.11
C VAL A 63 -12.92 -5.24 -2.63
N ARG A 64 -12.74 -4.98 -3.93
CA ARG A 64 -13.18 -3.74 -4.59
C ARG A 64 -14.68 -3.53 -4.45
N ASN A 65 -15.47 -4.55 -4.75
CA ASN A 65 -16.93 -4.52 -4.63
C ASN A 65 -17.37 -4.20 -3.20
N TYR A 66 -16.75 -4.84 -2.21
CA TYR A 66 -17.08 -4.59 -0.80
C TYR A 66 -16.78 -3.13 -0.41
N ILE A 67 -15.60 -2.62 -0.75
CA ILE A 67 -15.22 -1.23 -0.43
C ILE A 67 -16.15 -0.23 -1.15
N LYS A 68 -16.40 -0.43 -2.44
CA LYS A 68 -17.28 0.44 -3.23
C LYS A 68 -18.70 0.53 -2.68
N GLN A 69 -19.28 -0.63 -2.35
CA GLN A 69 -20.67 -0.73 -1.90
C GLN A 69 -20.83 -0.22 -0.46
N ASN A 70 -19.91 -0.58 0.44
CA ASN A 70 -20.10 -0.38 1.87
C ASN A 70 -19.36 0.85 2.41
N LYS A 71 -18.34 1.36 1.70
CA LYS A 71 -17.48 2.46 2.15
C LYS A 71 -16.99 2.26 3.61
N PRO A 72 -16.45 1.08 3.93
CA PRO A 72 -16.16 0.70 5.29
C PRO A 72 -15.07 1.59 5.89
N THR A 73 -15.15 1.83 7.19
CA THR A 73 -13.97 2.21 7.98
C THR A 73 -12.91 1.12 7.92
N TYR A 74 -11.65 1.45 8.24
CA TYR A 74 -10.60 0.43 8.25
C TYR A 74 -10.92 -0.78 9.17
N PRO A 75 -11.41 -0.60 10.42
CA PRO A 75 -11.78 -1.74 11.26
C PRO A 75 -12.90 -2.61 10.68
N GLU A 76 -13.90 -2.03 10.02
CA GLU A 76 -14.97 -2.79 9.34
C GLU A 76 -14.41 -3.60 8.16
N PHE A 77 -13.51 -2.98 7.38
CA PHE A 77 -12.80 -3.67 6.31
C PHE A 77 -11.94 -4.82 6.84
N GLU A 78 -11.18 -4.60 7.91
CA GLU A 78 -10.33 -5.62 8.51
C GLU A 78 -11.15 -6.80 9.08
N ALA A 79 -12.31 -6.51 9.70
CA ALA A 79 -13.25 -7.53 10.14
C ALA A 79 -13.82 -8.33 8.96
N TRP A 80 -14.16 -7.67 7.85
CA TRP A 80 -14.59 -8.33 6.63
C TRP A 80 -13.48 -9.21 6.03
N VAL A 81 -12.23 -8.73 6.00
CA VAL A 81 -11.07 -9.50 5.55
C VAL A 81 -10.90 -10.76 6.39
N LYS A 82 -10.97 -10.64 7.72
CA LYS A 82 -10.87 -11.77 8.64
C LYS A 82 -11.96 -12.83 8.38
N LYS A 83 -13.16 -12.41 7.99
CA LYS A 83 -14.29 -13.30 7.70
C LYS A 83 -14.21 -13.96 6.31
N ASN A 84 -13.71 -13.25 5.31
CA ASN A 84 -13.82 -13.66 3.89
C ASN A 84 -12.50 -14.16 3.28
N GLY A 85 -11.35 -13.87 3.88
CA GLY A 85 -10.06 -14.36 3.41
C GLY A 85 -9.88 -15.85 3.68
N LYS A 86 -9.42 -16.59 2.66
CA LYS A 86 -9.25 -18.05 2.74
C LYS A 86 -8.02 -18.48 3.54
N SER A 87 -7.11 -17.55 3.83
CA SER A 87 -5.81 -17.86 4.44
C SER A 87 -5.44 -16.89 5.57
N VAL A 88 -6.43 -16.32 6.26
CA VAL A 88 -6.21 -15.41 7.39
C VAL A 88 -5.85 -16.20 8.65
N ASN A 89 -4.58 -16.58 8.78
CA ASN A 89 -4.04 -17.28 9.94
C ASN A 89 -2.64 -16.74 10.29
N ARG A 90 -2.16 -17.08 11.48
CA ARG A 90 -0.88 -16.56 12.02
C ARG A 90 0.31 -16.86 11.11
N GLU A 91 0.35 -18.01 10.45
CA GLU A 91 1.46 -18.41 9.60
C GLU A 91 1.50 -17.60 8.30
N SER A 92 0.37 -17.50 7.60
CA SER A 92 0.23 -16.69 6.38
C SER A 92 0.57 -15.23 6.65
N ILE A 93 0.08 -14.66 7.77
CA ILE A 93 0.35 -13.27 8.16
C ILE A 93 1.84 -13.07 8.46
N LYS A 94 2.47 -14.00 9.21
CA LYS A 94 3.91 -13.92 9.49
C LYS A 94 4.73 -13.97 8.21
N LYS A 95 4.40 -14.88 7.29
CA LYS A 95 5.08 -15.04 5.99
C LYS A 95 4.93 -13.78 5.13
N HIS A 96 3.71 -13.25 5.01
CA HIS A 96 3.42 -12.00 4.29
C HIS A 96 4.21 -10.83 4.85
N ASN A 97 4.17 -10.64 6.17
CA ASN A 97 4.88 -9.54 6.82
C ASN A 97 6.39 -9.62 6.62
N ALA A 98 6.97 -10.82 6.67
CA ALA A 98 8.38 -11.02 6.38
C ALA A 98 8.70 -10.70 4.91
N ALA A 99 7.84 -11.12 3.97
CA ALA A 99 8.01 -10.84 2.55
C ALA A 99 7.98 -9.33 2.26
N VAL A 100 7.00 -8.59 2.79
CA VAL A 100 6.92 -7.12 2.59
C VAL A 100 8.11 -6.40 3.19
N ARG A 101 8.51 -6.75 4.43
CA ARG A 101 9.63 -6.09 5.12
C ARG A 101 11.00 -6.42 4.52
N GLY A 102 11.14 -7.57 3.89
CA GLY A 102 12.39 -8.01 3.24
C GLY A 102 12.45 -7.71 1.74
N TYR A 103 11.41 -7.07 1.16
CA TYR A 103 11.34 -6.83 -0.27
C TYR A 103 12.17 -5.61 -0.65
N ASN A 104 13.17 -5.82 -1.50
CA ASN A 104 13.92 -4.74 -2.14
C ASN A 104 13.27 -4.40 -3.49
N ALA A 105 13.17 -3.09 -3.79
CA ALA A 105 12.78 -2.65 -5.12
C ALA A 105 13.88 -3.00 -6.14
N ASP A 106 13.50 -3.13 -7.41
CA ASP A 106 14.47 -3.22 -8.49
C ASP A 106 15.27 -1.91 -8.62
N ASP A 107 16.43 -1.99 -9.26
CA ASP A 107 17.36 -0.86 -9.36
C ASP A 107 16.78 0.33 -10.15
N GLU A 108 15.90 0.08 -11.13
CA GLU A 108 15.30 1.14 -11.93
C GLU A 108 14.32 1.95 -11.08
N THR A 109 13.38 1.27 -10.42
CA THR A 109 12.41 1.87 -9.49
C THR A 109 13.13 2.63 -8.37
N ARG A 110 14.13 1.99 -7.75
CA ARG A 110 14.91 2.58 -6.65
C ARG A 110 15.61 3.87 -7.09
N LYS A 111 16.34 3.85 -8.21
CA LYS A 111 17.05 5.03 -8.73
C LYS A 111 16.10 6.16 -9.11
N GLY A 112 14.93 5.82 -9.67
CA GLY A 112 13.89 6.80 -9.99
C GLY A 112 13.42 7.56 -8.74
N ILE A 113 13.05 6.85 -7.68
CA ILE A 113 12.58 7.45 -6.42
C ILE A 113 13.69 8.29 -5.76
N LEU A 114 14.92 7.75 -5.67
CA LEU A 114 16.05 8.48 -5.07
C LEU A 114 16.35 9.77 -5.85
N GLY A 115 16.36 9.69 -7.18
CA GLY A 115 16.56 10.85 -8.06
C GLY A 115 15.48 11.92 -7.89
N ALA A 116 14.21 11.52 -7.85
CA ALA A 116 13.09 12.43 -7.60
C ALA A 116 13.20 13.13 -6.23
N CYS A 117 13.63 12.38 -5.21
CA CYS A 117 13.81 12.89 -3.85
C CYS A 117 15.13 13.65 -3.64
N GLY A 118 16.02 13.72 -4.63
CA GLY A 118 17.34 14.35 -4.49
C GLY A 118 18.28 13.63 -3.52
N ILE A 119 18.11 12.32 -3.35
CA ILE A 119 18.93 11.49 -2.45
C ILE A 119 20.04 10.82 -3.27
N ALA A 120 21.27 10.86 -2.75
CA ALA A 120 22.41 10.19 -3.38
C ALA A 120 22.23 8.66 -3.35
N ASP A 121 22.51 8.00 -4.48
CA ASP A 121 22.51 6.54 -4.59
C ASP A 121 23.84 5.96 -4.04
N ASP A 122 24.01 6.05 -2.72
CA ASP A 122 25.17 5.53 -2.00
C ASP A 122 24.80 4.43 -0.98
N ALA A 123 25.77 4.01 -0.16
CA ALA A 123 25.58 2.94 0.81
C ALA A 123 24.51 3.23 1.89
N SER A 124 24.13 4.49 2.08
CA SER A 124 23.10 4.92 3.03
C SER A 124 21.69 4.93 2.44
N ALA A 125 21.56 4.84 1.11
CA ALA A 125 20.28 4.89 0.43
C ALA A 125 19.44 3.63 0.72
N PRO A 126 18.12 3.77 0.98
CA PRO A 126 17.25 2.63 1.20
C PRO A 126 17.15 1.77 -0.05
N LYS A 127 17.13 0.45 0.17
CA LYS A 127 16.87 -0.55 -0.87
C LYS A 127 15.52 -1.21 -0.72
N ASP A 128 14.99 -1.23 0.51
CA ASP A 128 13.70 -1.83 0.80
C ASP A 128 12.57 -0.97 0.22
N ALA A 129 11.59 -1.62 -0.39
CA ALA A 129 10.50 -0.93 -1.06
C ALA A 129 9.57 -0.21 -0.07
N VAL A 130 9.55 -0.56 1.22
CA VAL A 130 8.74 0.15 2.21
C VAL A 130 9.25 1.58 2.40
N ASN A 131 10.54 1.74 2.65
CA ASN A 131 11.14 3.07 2.82
C ASN A 131 11.14 3.87 1.51
N LEU A 132 11.35 3.21 0.36
CA LEU A 132 11.25 3.87 -0.94
C LEU A 132 9.82 4.39 -1.20
N ASN A 133 8.78 3.58 -0.94
CA ASN A 133 7.39 4.06 -1.05
C ASN A 133 7.11 5.24 -0.13
N ASN A 134 7.65 5.23 1.11
CA ASN A 134 7.46 6.35 2.04
C ASN A 134 8.06 7.66 1.46
N LEU A 135 9.28 7.59 0.92
CA LEU A 135 9.94 8.74 0.32
C LEU A 135 9.16 9.27 -0.89
N ASP A 136 8.71 8.37 -1.76
CA ASP A 136 7.91 8.70 -2.94
C ASP A 136 6.58 9.37 -2.53
N ASP A 137 5.86 8.80 -1.57
CA ASP A 137 4.60 9.35 -1.06
C ASP A 137 4.77 10.75 -0.44
N TRP A 138 5.84 10.96 0.33
CA TRP A 138 6.09 12.27 0.93
C TRP A 138 6.48 13.30 -0.11
N TYR A 139 7.25 12.90 -1.13
CA TYR A 139 7.61 13.76 -2.24
C TYR A 139 6.38 14.15 -3.06
N GLU A 140 5.53 13.18 -3.43
CA GLU A 140 4.29 13.40 -4.16
C GLU A 140 3.31 14.28 -3.36
N PHE A 141 3.19 14.06 -2.04
CA PHE A 141 2.40 14.94 -1.18
C PHE A 141 2.93 16.38 -1.20
N HIS A 142 4.24 16.55 -1.09
CA HIS A 142 4.87 17.86 -1.18
C HIS A 142 4.55 18.54 -2.51
N GLN A 143 4.66 17.82 -3.65
CA GLN A 143 4.32 18.38 -4.97
C GLN A 143 2.84 18.77 -5.06
N ALA A 144 1.93 17.97 -4.50
CA ALA A 144 0.50 18.15 -4.67
C ALA A 144 -0.12 19.21 -3.75
N VAL A 145 0.50 19.47 -2.59
CA VAL A 145 -0.10 20.27 -1.50
C VAL A 145 0.75 21.47 -1.10
N LEU A 146 2.08 21.39 -1.18
CA LEU A 146 2.98 22.41 -0.63
C LEU A 146 3.65 23.30 -1.70
N LYS A 147 3.72 22.84 -2.95
CA LYS A 147 4.13 23.66 -4.12
C LYS A 147 2.93 24.29 -4.82
#